data_AF-A0A6P7GUM5-F1
#
_entry.id   AF-A0A6P7GUM5-F1
#
_cell.length_a   1.000
_cell.length_b   1.000
_cell.length_c   1.000
_cell.angle_alpha   90.00
_cell.angle_beta   90.00
_cell.angle_gamma   90.00
#
_symmetry.space_group_name_H-M   'P 1'
#
loop_
_entity.id
_entity.type
_entity.pdbx_description
1 polymer ?
#
loop_
_entity_poly.entity_id
_entity_poly.type
_entity_poly.pdbx_seq_one_letter_code
_entity_poly.pdbx_strand_id
1 'polypeptide(L)'
;MKISQLAQEYLNKLHQKCFSELSNILRERIPVTLENLLALDTLQQTKTTCISIAARMCKDRLKQWIGSHMTVNIFLKDFEKELHKMWIHENKKLVEEKTVFALPSDGRTVDHYEHSLSAFHVLENIKILSVDILERSHHVNRDVVTHIVIETYRTLTSRCDVNDVITVCICNSLLELALLLITHRPDIMYADNLTSNFTKVWQWYSTFKNDLFSDILSPKNVTLINQCKDHERVWKDFARFVAFLIHENVLICDKFETQCTAFFRKEWEEGVLKNVCYCIKHFVEFHKENGGDFTKFIMLLDFLADSFIDI
;
A
#
# COMPACT_ATOMS: atom_id res chain seq x y z
N MET A 1 -10.17 -5.65 -43.74
CA MET A 1 -10.80 -4.78 -42.72
C MET A 1 -9.93 -4.89 -41.48
N LYS A 2 -8.92 -4.01 -41.37
CA LYS A 2 -7.60 -4.46 -40.90
C LYS A 2 -7.24 -3.77 -39.59
N ILE A 3 -7.44 -4.43 -38.45
CA ILE A 3 -6.86 -4.19 -37.12
C ILE A 3 -7.00 -2.77 -36.54
N SER A 4 -6.55 -1.72 -37.22
CA SER A 4 -6.67 -0.31 -36.81
C SER A 4 -8.12 0.13 -36.58
N GLN A 5 -9.07 -0.34 -37.39
CA GLN A 5 -10.50 -0.06 -37.18
C GLN A 5 -11.03 -0.71 -35.90
N LEU A 6 -10.62 -1.96 -35.63
CA LEU A 6 -10.98 -2.70 -34.42
C LEU A 6 -10.34 -2.08 -33.17
N ALA A 7 -9.06 -1.70 -33.27
CA ALA A 7 -8.31 -0.99 -32.23
C ALA A 7 -8.94 0.37 -31.90
N GLN A 8 -9.41 1.10 -32.91
CA GLN A 8 -10.14 2.35 -32.72
C GLN A 8 -11.49 2.13 -32.02
N GLU A 9 -12.22 1.05 -32.37
CA GLU A 9 -13.47 0.70 -31.71
C GLU A 9 -13.26 0.37 -30.23
N TYR A 10 -12.26 -0.45 -29.91
CA TYR A 10 -11.90 -0.76 -28.52
C TYR A 10 -11.42 0.47 -27.76
N LEU A 11 -10.67 1.37 -28.40
CA LEU A 11 -10.27 2.63 -27.79
C LEU A 11 -11.49 3.49 -27.42
N ASN A 12 -12.47 3.58 -28.31
CA ASN A 12 -13.69 4.33 -28.07
C ASN A 12 -14.50 3.72 -26.91
N LYS A 13 -14.63 2.39 -26.85
CA LYS A 13 -15.28 1.68 -25.73
C LYS A 13 -14.55 1.94 -24.42
N LEU A 14 -13.22 1.89 -24.42
CA LEU A 14 -12.39 2.16 -23.26
C LEU A 14 -12.55 3.60 -22.78
N HIS A 15 -12.50 4.58 -23.69
CA HIS A 15 -12.77 6.00 -23.37
C HIS A 15 -14.14 6.17 -22.73
N GLN A 16 -15.20 5.60 -23.32
CA GLN A 16 -16.55 5.66 -22.77
C GLN A 16 -16.61 5.09 -21.35
N LYS A 17 -16.01 3.92 -21.10
CA LYS A 17 -15.96 3.31 -19.78
C LYS A 17 -15.20 4.19 -18.78
N CYS A 18 -14.04 4.73 -19.16
CA CYS A 18 -13.26 5.64 -18.32
C CYS A 18 -14.04 6.91 -17.95
N PHE A 19 -14.75 7.52 -18.90
CA PHE A 19 -15.54 8.72 -18.62
C PHE A 19 -16.77 8.42 -17.75
N SER A 20 -17.40 7.26 -17.92
CA SER A 20 -18.49 6.80 -17.06
C SER A 20 -18.02 6.61 -15.63
N GLU A 21 -16.93 5.88 -15.42
CA GLU A 21 -16.36 5.66 -14.08
C GLU A 21 -15.89 6.95 -13.44
N LEU A 22 -15.23 7.84 -14.20
CA LEU A 22 -14.86 9.16 -13.70
C LEU A 22 -16.08 9.92 -13.18
N SER A 23 -17.18 9.94 -13.94
CA SER A 23 -18.40 10.63 -13.52
C SER A 23 -18.97 10.08 -12.21
N ASN A 24 -18.89 8.77 -11.98
CA ASN A 24 -19.30 8.15 -10.73
C ASN A 24 -18.39 8.60 -9.57
N ILE A 25 -17.07 8.46 -9.75
CA ILE A 25 -16.07 8.83 -8.72
C ILE A 25 -16.19 10.32 -8.34
N LEU A 26 -16.29 11.22 -9.32
CA LEU A 26 -16.40 12.66 -9.05
C LEU A 26 -17.67 13.01 -8.27
N ARG A 27 -18.79 12.34 -8.58
CA ARG A 27 -20.06 12.58 -7.91
C ARG A 27 -20.04 12.08 -6.46
N GLU A 28 -19.38 10.97 -6.19
CA GLU A 28 -19.38 10.35 -4.85
C GLU A 28 -18.31 10.93 -3.94
N ARG A 29 -17.09 11.15 -4.45
CA ARG A 29 -15.94 11.50 -3.61
C ARG A 29 -15.78 12.99 -3.36
N ILE A 30 -15.92 13.82 -4.40
CA ILE A 30 -15.63 15.27 -4.29
C ILE A 30 -16.51 15.96 -3.24
N PRO A 31 -17.84 15.70 -3.16
CA PRO A 31 -18.68 16.32 -2.14
C PRO A 31 -18.21 15.98 -0.73
N VAL A 32 -17.96 14.70 -0.44
CA VAL A 32 -17.52 14.22 0.87
C VAL A 32 -16.16 14.82 1.25
N THR A 33 -15.20 14.81 0.32
CA THR A 33 -13.88 15.37 0.58
C THR A 33 -13.93 16.87 0.84
N LEU A 34 -14.71 17.63 0.08
CA LEU A 34 -14.84 19.07 0.30
C LEU A 34 -15.63 19.40 1.57
N GLU A 35 -16.60 18.58 1.95
CA GLU A 35 -17.31 18.72 3.21
C GLU A 35 -16.37 18.54 4.42
N ASN A 36 -15.41 17.62 4.34
CA ASN A 36 -14.42 17.39 5.39
C ASN A 36 -13.28 18.42 5.42
N LEU A 37 -12.97 19.06 4.28
CA LEU A 37 -11.87 20.03 4.16
C LEU A 37 -12.30 21.47 4.42
N LEU A 38 -13.55 21.82 4.12
CA LEU A 38 -14.08 23.15 4.31
C LEU A 38 -14.51 23.36 5.76
N ALA A 39 -14.46 24.61 6.23
CA ALA A 39 -14.91 24.94 7.58
C ALA A 39 -16.42 24.65 7.73
N LEU A 40 -16.84 24.25 8.94
CA LEU A 40 -18.22 23.84 9.24
C LEU A 40 -19.26 24.94 8.92
N ASP A 41 -18.86 26.20 9.02
CA ASP A 41 -19.65 27.40 8.77
C ASP A 41 -19.68 27.83 7.29
N THR A 42 -19.04 27.07 6.39
CA THR A 42 -19.04 27.38 4.96
C THR A 42 -20.45 27.32 4.38
N LEU A 43 -20.88 28.41 3.74
CA LEU A 43 -22.19 28.51 3.08
C LEU A 43 -22.39 27.43 2.02
N GLN A 44 -23.61 26.90 1.90
CA GLN A 44 -23.94 25.84 0.95
C GLN A 44 -23.67 26.24 -0.52
N GLN A 45 -23.88 27.51 -0.87
CA GLN A 45 -23.59 28.03 -2.22
C GLN A 45 -22.09 27.96 -2.55
N THR A 46 -21.24 28.27 -1.56
CA THR A 46 -19.79 28.15 -1.68
C THR A 46 -19.39 26.68 -1.84
N LYS A 47 -19.96 25.77 -1.02
CA LYS A 47 -19.72 24.32 -1.13
C LYS A 47 -20.04 23.80 -2.54
N THR A 48 -21.22 24.11 -3.07
CA THR A 48 -21.64 23.71 -4.43
C THR A 48 -20.70 24.24 -5.50
N THR A 49 -20.25 25.49 -5.36
CA THR A 49 -19.31 26.12 -6.31
C THR A 49 -17.95 25.41 -6.27
N CYS A 50 -17.41 25.13 -5.09
CA CYS A 50 -16.17 24.38 -4.91
C CYS A 50 -16.26 22.97 -5.52
N ILE A 51 -17.36 22.24 -5.28
CA ILE A 51 -17.60 20.91 -5.86
C ILE A 51 -17.58 20.98 -7.39
N SER A 52 -18.29 21.95 -7.97
CA SER A 52 -18.34 22.14 -9.43
C SER A 52 -16.97 22.44 -10.03
N ILE A 53 -16.20 23.33 -9.41
CA ILE A 53 -14.86 23.69 -9.86
C ILE A 53 -13.93 22.47 -9.78
N ALA A 54 -13.89 21.77 -8.64
CA ALA A 54 -13.06 20.60 -8.45
C ALA A 54 -13.40 19.49 -9.45
N ALA A 55 -14.70 19.19 -9.63
CA ALA A 55 -15.16 18.19 -10.58
C ALA A 55 -14.76 18.54 -12.03
N ARG A 56 -14.91 19.81 -12.42
CA ARG A 56 -14.48 20.29 -13.75
C ARG A 56 -12.97 20.13 -13.93
N MET A 57 -12.17 20.58 -12.97
CA MET A 57 -10.71 20.51 -13.05
C MET A 57 -10.22 19.06 -13.18
N CYS A 58 -10.77 18.14 -12.37
CA CYS A 58 -10.44 16.72 -12.46
C CYS A 58 -10.84 16.12 -13.82
N LYS A 59 -12.04 16.44 -14.31
CA LYS A 59 -12.53 15.97 -15.61
C LYS A 59 -11.66 16.46 -16.76
N ASP A 60 -11.30 17.74 -16.77
CA ASP A 60 -10.49 18.34 -17.82
C ASP A 60 -9.07 17.75 -17.81
N ARG A 61 -8.48 17.58 -16.62
CA ARG A 61 -7.16 16.97 -16.49
C ARG A 61 -7.14 15.51 -16.94
N LEU A 62 -8.14 14.72 -16.59
CA LEU A 62 -8.23 13.34 -17.05
C LEU A 62 -8.48 13.27 -18.56
N LYS A 63 -9.37 14.11 -19.10
CA LYS A 63 -9.62 14.17 -20.54
C LYS A 63 -8.34 14.49 -21.33
N GLN A 64 -7.54 15.44 -20.84
CA GLN A 64 -6.22 15.72 -21.41
C GLN A 64 -5.31 14.50 -21.34
N TRP A 65 -5.22 13.84 -20.18
CA TRP A 65 -4.36 12.67 -20.00
C TRP A 65 -4.77 11.51 -20.92
N ILE A 66 -6.06 11.15 -20.95
CA ILE A 66 -6.62 10.11 -21.83
C ILE A 66 -6.32 10.45 -23.29
N GLY A 67 -6.57 11.69 -23.72
CA GLY A 67 -6.32 12.11 -25.10
C GLY A 67 -4.84 12.02 -25.50
N SER A 68 -3.91 12.30 -24.58
CA SER A 68 -2.47 12.27 -24.85
C SER A 68 -1.84 10.88 -24.74
N HIS A 69 -2.36 10.00 -23.87
CA HIS A 69 -1.69 8.74 -23.54
C HIS A 69 -2.47 7.51 -24.02
N MET A 70 -3.80 7.56 -24.01
CA MET A 70 -4.65 6.46 -24.46
C MET A 70 -4.97 6.63 -25.95
N THR A 71 -4.00 6.28 -26.77
CA THR A 71 -4.10 6.32 -28.23
C THR A 71 -4.26 4.92 -28.82
N VAL A 72 -4.65 4.84 -30.10
CA VAL A 72 -4.80 3.57 -30.83
C VAL A 72 -3.52 2.73 -30.79
N ASN A 73 -2.36 3.40 -30.65
CA ASN A 73 -1.05 2.76 -30.58
C ASN A 73 -0.90 1.79 -29.40
N ILE A 74 -1.69 1.92 -28.33
CA ILE A 74 -1.67 0.94 -27.23
C ILE A 74 -2.06 -0.44 -27.78
N PHE A 75 -3.19 -0.52 -28.47
CA PHE A 75 -3.69 -1.77 -29.05
C PHE A 75 -2.85 -2.24 -30.24
N LEU A 76 -2.32 -1.32 -31.05
CA LEU A 76 -1.48 -1.69 -32.20
C LEU A 76 -0.15 -2.29 -31.78
N LYS A 77 0.51 -1.74 -30.76
CA LYS A 77 1.77 -2.30 -30.23
C LYS A 77 1.58 -3.70 -29.65
N ASP A 78 0.48 -3.91 -28.93
CA ASP A 78 0.15 -5.23 -28.38
C ASP A 78 -0.14 -6.23 -29.50
N PHE A 79 -0.88 -5.80 -30.54
CA PHE A 79 -1.16 -6.63 -31.70
C PHE A 79 0.11 -6.96 -32.52
N GLU A 80 1.00 -5.99 -32.74
CA GLU A 80 2.29 -6.20 -33.41
C GLU A 80 3.18 -7.17 -32.62
N LYS A 81 3.21 -7.05 -31.29
CA LYS A 81 3.94 -7.96 -30.39
C LYS A 81 3.42 -9.39 -30.50
N GLU A 82 2.11 -9.59 -30.57
CA GLU A 82 1.51 -10.91 -30.77
C GLU A 82 1.76 -11.48 -32.17
N LEU A 83 1.65 -10.67 -33.22
CA LEU A 83 2.03 -11.09 -34.58
C LEU A 83 3.50 -11.54 -34.64
N HIS A 84 4.39 -10.80 -33.99
CA HIS A 84 5.82 -11.13 -33.98
C HIS A 84 6.10 -12.45 -33.25
N LYS A 85 5.39 -12.72 -32.15
CA LYS A 85 5.48 -14.02 -31.46
C LYS A 85 4.99 -15.17 -32.31
N MET A 86 3.85 -15.02 -33.00
CA MET A 86 3.33 -16.05 -33.91
C MET A 86 4.33 -16.34 -35.03
N TRP A 87 4.96 -15.30 -35.59
CA TRP A 87 5.96 -15.44 -36.67
C TRP A 87 7.27 -16.09 -36.21
N ILE A 88 7.68 -15.84 -34.96
CA ILE A 88 8.83 -16.54 -34.32
C ILE A 88 8.48 -18.00 -34.01
N HIS A 89 7.24 -18.29 -33.62
CA HIS A 89 6.75 -19.64 -33.35
C HIS A 89 6.64 -20.50 -34.63
N GLU A 90 6.26 -19.91 -35.76
CA GLU A 90 6.27 -20.60 -37.07
C GLU A 90 7.69 -21.04 -37.50
N ASN A 91 8.73 -20.33 -37.04
CA ASN A 91 10.14 -20.63 -37.37
C ASN A 91 10.87 -21.49 -36.33
N LYS A 92 10.28 -21.74 -35.16
CA LYS A 92 10.82 -22.67 -34.13
C LYS A 92 9.73 -23.64 -33.70
N LYS A 93 9.68 -24.81 -34.37
CA LYS A 93 8.97 -25.97 -33.84
C LYS A 93 9.50 -26.30 -32.43
N LEU A 94 8.56 -26.49 -31.49
CA LEU A 94 8.71 -26.95 -30.10
C LEU A 94 9.13 -25.88 -29.10
N VAL A 95 8.17 -25.13 -28.52
CA VAL A 95 8.04 -24.91 -27.06
C VAL A 95 6.56 -24.66 -26.75
N GLU A 96 6.08 -25.24 -25.65
CA GLU A 96 4.75 -25.25 -25.04
C GLU A 96 3.88 -23.98 -25.23
N GLU A 97 2.58 -24.21 -25.46
CA GLU A 97 1.52 -23.19 -25.48
C GLU A 97 1.60 -22.29 -24.24
N LYS A 98 1.94 -21.00 -24.44
CA LYS A 98 1.79 -19.94 -23.43
C LYS A 98 0.64 -19.01 -23.79
N THR A 99 -0.07 -18.60 -22.74
CA THR A 99 -1.36 -17.90 -22.72
C THR A 99 -1.45 -16.60 -23.52
N VAL A 100 -2.65 -16.39 -24.06
CA VAL A 100 -3.17 -15.38 -25.01
C VAL A 100 -3.09 -13.91 -24.54
N PHE A 101 -2.43 -13.60 -23.43
CA PHE A 101 -2.30 -12.22 -22.91
C PHE A 101 -0.84 -11.85 -22.68
N ALA A 102 -0.32 -10.98 -23.54
CA ALA A 102 0.97 -10.36 -23.34
C ALA A 102 0.79 -8.95 -22.82
N LEU A 103 1.42 -8.74 -21.68
CA LEU A 103 1.29 -7.53 -20.89
C LEU A 103 2.06 -6.36 -21.48
N PRO A 104 1.77 -5.13 -20.99
CA PRO A 104 2.70 -4.01 -21.06
C PRO A 104 4.09 -4.45 -20.60
N SER A 105 5.12 -3.70 -20.96
CA SER A 105 6.55 -4.00 -20.81
C SER A 105 7.00 -4.55 -19.44
N ASP A 106 6.20 -4.40 -18.38
CA ASP A 106 6.55 -4.65 -16.97
C ASP A 106 5.59 -5.61 -16.24
N GLY A 107 4.77 -6.39 -16.95
CA GLY A 107 3.88 -7.38 -16.33
C GLY A 107 4.59 -8.71 -16.01
N ARG A 108 4.07 -9.48 -15.03
CA ARG A 108 4.70 -10.73 -14.59
C ARG A 108 4.39 -11.93 -15.49
N THR A 109 5.32 -12.88 -15.56
CA THR A 109 5.21 -14.14 -16.31
C THR A 109 4.37 -15.21 -15.57
N VAL A 110 3.28 -14.82 -14.92
CA VAL A 110 2.38 -15.72 -14.20
C VAL A 110 1.07 -15.86 -14.99
N ASP A 111 0.40 -17.00 -14.91
CA ASP A 111 -0.92 -17.18 -15.52
C ASP A 111 -1.92 -16.17 -14.95
N HIS A 112 -2.73 -15.58 -15.83
CA HIS A 112 -3.72 -14.59 -15.42
C HIS A 112 -4.92 -15.25 -14.76
N TYR A 113 -5.17 -14.93 -13.49
CA TYR A 113 -6.38 -15.37 -12.79
C TYR A 113 -7.46 -14.27 -12.74
N GLU A 114 -8.39 -14.32 -13.70
CA GLU A 114 -9.42 -13.30 -13.94
C GLU A 114 -10.34 -13.04 -12.72
N HIS A 115 -10.57 -14.05 -11.88
CA HIS A 115 -11.48 -13.93 -10.73
C HIS A 115 -10.86 -13.25 -9.50
N SER A 116 -9.56 -12.92 -9.53
CA SER A 116 -8.96 -12.08 -8.48
C SER A 116 -9.22 -10.60 -8.76
N LEU A 117 -9.31 -9.80 -7.69
CA LEU A 117 -9.47 -8.35 -7.83
C LEU A 117 -8.31 -7.75 -8.63
N SER A 118 -8.58 -6.72 -9.44
CA SER A 118 -7.50 -5.98 -10.08
C SER A 118 -6.68 -5.21 -9.05
N ALA A 119 -5.39 -4.98 -9.33
CA ALA A 119 -4.49 -4.25 -8.44
C ALA A 119 -5.01 -2.85 -8.06
N PHE A 120 -5.72 -2.19 -8.99
CA PHE A 120 -6.37 -0.92 -8.70
C PHE A 120 -7.43 -1.04 -7.60
N HIS A 121 -8.33 -2.03 -7.69
CA HIS A 121 -9.39 -2.22 -6.70
C HIS A 121 -8.83 -2.64 -5.35
N VAL A 122 -7.77 -3.45 -5.32
CA VAL A 122 -7.05 -3.78 -4.07
C VAL A 122 -6.51 -2.50 -3.42
N LEU A 123 -5.81 -1.66 -4.18
CA LEU A 123 -5.27 -0.39 -3.67
C LEU A 123 -6.39 0.56 -3.19
N GLU A 124 -7.51 0.62 -3.91
CA GLU A 124 -8.66 1.41 -3.49
C GLU A 124 -9.29 0.88 -2.19
N ASN A 125 -9.48 -0.43 -2.06
CA ASN A 125 -10.01 -1.05 -0.86
C ASN A 125 -9.13 -0.78 0.37
N ILE A 126 -7.80 -0.87 0.21
CA ILE A 126 -6.86 -0.52 1.28
C ILE A 126 -7.03 0.95 1.69
N LYS A 127 -7.13 1.86 0.71
CA LYS A 127 -7.29 3.30 1.00
C LYS A 127 -8.62 3.63 1.67
N ILE A 128 -9.72 3.03 1.22
CA ILE A 128 -11.05 3.18 1.84
C ILE A 128 -10.98 2.71 3.30
N LEU A 129 -10.43 1.52 3.52
CA LEU A 129 -10.29 0.96 4.85
C LEU A 129 -9.42 1.84 5.78
N SER A 130 -8.31 2.38 5.25
CA SER A 130 -7.46 3.32 6.02
C SER A 130 -8.23 4.57 6.46
N VAL A 131 -9.08 5.13 5.58
CA VAL A 131 -9.95 6.26 5.93
C VAL A 131 -11.01 5.85 6.95
N ASP A 132 -11.64 4.68 6.78
CA ASP A 132 -12.64 4.18 7.71
C ASP A 132 -12.06 3.93 9.11
N ILE A 133 -10.81 3.50 9.22
CA ILE A 133 -10.12 3.38 10.51
C ILE A 133 -9.95 4.76 11.17
N LEU A 134 -9.61 5.78 10.40
CA LEU A 134 -9.38 7.14 10.92
C LEU A 134 -10.69 7.85 11.30
N GLU A 135 -11.73 7.74 10.46
CA GLU A 135 -12.99 8.46 10.64
C GLU A 135 -14.00 7.69 11.51
N ARG A 136 -14.01 6.35 11.41
CA ARG A 136 -15.07 5.48 11.95
C ARG A 136 -14.51 4.18 12.52
N SER A 137 -13.41 4.27 13.28
CA SER A 137 -12.63 3.13 13.77
C SER A 137 -13.46 1.95 14.30
N HIS A 138 -14.53 2.20 15.06
CA HIS A 138 -15.40 1.18 15.66
C HIS A 138 -16.24 0.36 14.65
N HIS A 139 -16.46 0.87 13.43
CA HIS A 139 -17.25 0.19 12.40
C HIS A 139 -16.42 -0.76 11.54
N VAL A 140 -15.09 -0.65 11.62
CA VAL A 140 -14.19 -1.55 10.90
C VAL A 140 -14.25 -2.94 11.55
N ASN A 141 -14.53 -3.97 10.75
CA ASN A 141 -14.57 -5.34 11.26
C ASN A 141 -13.31 -6.11 10.87
N ARG A 142 -13.05 -7.20 11.58
CA ARG A 142 -11.90 -8.09 11.34
C ARG A 142 -11.99 -8.80 9.98
N ASP A 143 -13.17 -9.26 9.60
CA ASP A 143 -13.38 -10.08 8.40
C ASP A 143 -13.03 -9.31 7.12
N VAL A 144 -13.40 -8.03 7.06
CA VAL A 144 -13.12 -7.11 5.94
C VAL A 144 -11.62 -6.88 5.82
N VAL A 145 -10.94 -6.62 6.95
CA VAL A 145 -9.48 -6.42 6.96
C VAL A 145 -8.77 -7.70 6.49
N THR A 146 -9.18 -8.85 7.03
CA THR A 146 -8.61 -10.16 6.67
C THR A 146 -8.83 -10.48 5.20
N HIS A 147 -10.05 -10.24 4.69
CA HIS A 147 -10.39 -10.45 3.29
C HIS A 147 -9.55 -9.57 2.37
N ILE A 148 -9.35 -8.28 2.70
CA ILE A 148 -8.51 -7.38 1.91
C ILE A 148 -7.06 -7.86 1.87
N VAL A 149 -6.49 -8.30 2.99
CA VAL A 149 -5.10 -8.81 3.02
C VAL A 149 -4.95 -10.09 2.19
N ILE A 150 -5.90 -11.02 2.29
CA ILE A 150 -5.90 -12.26 1.51
C ILE A 150 -6.05 -11.97 0.01
N GLU A 151 -7.01 -11.13 -0.37
CA GLU A 151 -7.19 -10.74 -1.77
C GLU A 151 -5.99 -9.96 -2.29
N THR A 152 -5.32 -9.17 -1.46
CA THR A 152 -4.06 -8.51 -1.84
C THR A 152 -2.99 -9.53 -2.21
N TYR A 153 -2.77 -10.54 -1.36
CA TYR A 153 -1.81 -11.61 -1.66
C TYR A 153 -2.16 -12.33 -2.97
N ARG A 154 -3.44 -12.70 -3.12
CA ARG A 154 -3.94 -13.40 -4.31
C ARG A 154 -3.76 -12.57 -5.57
N THR A 155 -4.13 -11.30 -5.55
CA THR A 155 -3.98 -10.38 -6.68
C THR A 155 -2.51 -10.22 -7.06
N LEU A 156 -1.63 -9.99 -6.10
CA LEU A 156 -0.21 -9.77 -6.37
C LEU A 156 0.50 -11.02 -6.94
N THR A 157 0.04 -12.21 -6.53
CA THR A 157 0.65 -13.50 -6.94
C THR A 157 0.01 -14.12 -8.17
N SER A 158 -1.27 -13.85 -8.45
CA SER A 158 -2.06 -14.60 -9.45
C SER A 158 -2.51 -13.74 -10.63
N ARG A 159 -2.22 -12.43 -10.65
CA ARG A 159 -2.54 -11.56 -11.78
C ARG A 159 -1.29 -11.18 -12.54
N CYS A 160 -1.32 -11.45 -13.84
CA CYS A 160 -0.23 -11.11 -14.74
C CYS A 160 -0.15 -9.59 -15.02
N ASP A 161 -1.27 -8.86 -14.91
CA ASP A 161 -1.39 -7.41 -15.16
C ASP A 161 -0.92 -6.50 -14.03
N VAL A 162 -0.34 -7.09 -12.99
CA VAL A 162 0.28 -6.37 -11.89
C VAL A 162 1.73 -6.06 -12.25
N ASN A 163 2.03 -4.77 -12.39
CA ASN A 163 3.39 -4.30 -12.58
C ASN A 163 4.06 -3.90 -11.25
N ASP A 164 5.36 -3.64 -11.31
CA ASP A 164 6.15 -3.29 -10.13
C ASP A 164 5.73 -1.97 -9.48
N VAL A 165 5.29 -0.98 -10.27
CA VAL A 165 4.87 0.32 -9.75
C VAL A 165 3.66 0.16 -8.85
N ILE A 166 2.62 -0.53 -9.32
CA ILE A 166 1.42 -0.73 -8.50
C ILE A 166 1.65 -1.72 -7.36
N THR A 167 2.55 -2.69 -7.53
CA THR A 167 3.00 -3.57 -6.44
C THR A 167 3.58 -2.74 -5.29
N VAL A 168 4.51 -1.84 -5.58
CA VAL A 168 5.13 -0.95 -4.57
C VAL A 168 4.07 -0.09 -3.89
N CYS A 169 3.12 0.48 -4.64
CA CYS A 169 2.03 1.27 -4.06
C CYS A 169 1.17 0.45 -3.09
N ILE A 170 0.76 -0.76 -3.48
CA ILE A 170 -0.05 -1.65 -2.65
C ILE A 170 0.70 -2.03 -1.37
N CYS A 171 1.96 -2.45 -1.49
CA CYS A 171 2.74 -2.87 -0.32
C CYS A 171 2.98 -1.72 0.67
N ASN A 172 3.26 -0.50 0.18
CA ASN A 172 3.36 0.69 1.02
C ASN A 172 2.02 1.03 1.71
N SER A 173 0.91 0.99 0.96
CA SER A 173 -0.41 1.24 1.56
C SER A 173 -0.81 0.15 2.56
N LEU A 174 -0.38 -1.10 2.39
CA LEU A 174 -0.55 -2.15 3.39
C LEU A 174 0.26 -1.90 4.66
N LEU A 175 1.49 -1.38 4.54
CA LEU A 175 2.28 -0.97 5.70
C LEU A 175 1.57 0.15 6.47
N GLU A 176 1.09 1.18 5.76
CA GLU A 176 0.32 2.26 6.37
C GLU A 176 -0.95 1.73 7.06
N LEU A 177 -1.67 0.81 6.42
CA LEU A 177 -2.83 0.15 7.00
C LEU A 177 -2.47 -0.62 8.28
N ALA A 178 -1.37 -1.36 8.29
CA ALA A 178 -0.92 -2.08 9.48
C ALA A 178 -0.59 -1.13 10.63
N LEU A 179 0.08 0.00 10.36
CA LEU A 179 0.35 1.02 11.37
C LEU A 179 -0.93 1.67 11.91
N LEU A 180 -1.92 1.91 11.04
CA LEU A 180 -3.24 2.40 11.45
C LEU A 180 -3.97 1.39 12.35
N LEU A 181 -3.90 0.10 12.02
CA LEU A 181 -4.49 -0.96 12.84
C LEU A 181 -3.78 -1.06 14.20
N ILE A 182 -2.45 -1.01 14.25
CA ILE A 182 -1.70 -0.98 15.52
C ILE A 182 -2.13 0.23 16.37
N THR A 183 -2.27 1.40 15.73
CA THR A 183 -2.58 2.65 16.42
C THR A 183 -4.01 2.71 16.94
N HIS A 184 -4.98 2.31 16.12
CA HIS A 184 -6.41 2.54 16.37
C HIS A 184 -7.22 1.27 16.65
N ARG A 185 -6.81 0.10 16.15
CA ARG A 185 -7.55 -1.18 16.24
C ARG A 185 -6.62 -2.40 16.50
N PRO A 186 -5.81 -2.41 17.57
CA PRO A 186 -4.92 -3.53 17.84
C PRO A 186 -5.68 -4.82 18.18
N ASP A 187 -6.95 -4.71 18.60
CA ASP A 187 -7.88 -5.83 18.77
C ASP A 187 -8.14 -6.61 17.47
N ILE A 188 -8.00 -5.95 16.31
CA ILE A 188 -8.02 -6.58 15.00
C ILE A 188 -6.61 -7.03 14.61
N MET A 189 -5.60 -6.16 14.72
CA MET A 189 -4.23 -6.44 14.25
C MET A 189 -3.68 -7.76 14.78
N TYR A 190 -3.84 -8.00 16.08
CA TYR A 190 -3.27 -9.16 16.77
C TYR A 190 -4.21 -10.37 16.87
N ALA A 191 -5.33 -10.36 16.14
CA ALA A 191 -6.27 -11.47 16.14
C ALA A 191 -6.03 -12.47 14.99
N ASP A 192 -6.37 -13.73 15.23
CA ASP A 192 -6.52 -14.81 14.23
C ASP A 192 -5.43 -14.88 13.14
N ASN A 193 -4.18 -14.63 13.52
CA ASN A 193 -3.02 -14.64 12.63
C ASN A 193 -3.06 -13.58 11.51
N LEU A 194 -3.78 -12.47 11.69
CA LEU A 194 -3.82 -11.39 10.71
C LEU A 194 -2.41 -10.83 10.44
N THR A 195 -1.59 -10.66 11.47
CA THR A 195 -0.17 -10.28 11.32
C THR A 195 0.59 -11.22 10.39
N SER A 196 0.40 -12.54 10.50
CA SER A 196 1.00 -13.52 9.61
C SER A 196 0.50 -13.39 8.17
N ASN A 197 -0.76 -13.01 7.95
CA ASN A 197 -1.29 -12.77 6.61
C ASN A 197 -0.66 -11.52 5.95
N PHE A 198 -0.44 -10.45 6.72
CA PHE A 198 0.34 -9.30 6.23
C PHE A 198 1.77 -9.72 5.87
N THR A 199 2.42 -10.47 6.75
CA THR A 199 3.78 -10.97 6.54
C THR A 199 3.91 -11.81 5.27
N LYS A 200 2.94 -12.67 4.94
CA LYS A 200 2.96 -13.43 3.67
C LYS A 200 3.05 -12.52 2.44
N VAL A 201 2.33 -11.40 2.44
CA VAL A 201 2.40 -10.41 1.35
C VAL A 201 3.78 -9.78 1.29
N TRP A 202 4.32 -9.36 2.43
CA TRP A 202 5.61 -8.69 2.49
C TRP A 202 6.78 -9.62 2.22
N GLN A 203 6.79 -10.85 2.71
CA GLN A 203 7.79 -11.86 2.38
C GLN A 203 7.86 -12.10 0.87
N TRP A 204 6.70 -12.25 0.23
CA TRP A 204 6.63 -12.36 -1.22
C TRP A 204 7.18 -11.10 -1.92
N TYR A 205 6.87 -9.90 -1.44
CA TYR A 205 7.42 -8.65 -1.98
C TYR A 205 8.94 -8.54 -1.81
N SER A 206 9.45 -8.93 -0.64
CA SER A 206 10.88 -8.91 -0.29
C SER A 206 11.75 -9.79 -1.19
N THR A 207 11.17 -10.78 -1.87
CA THR A 207 11.90 -11.57 -2.88
C THR A 207 12.33 -10.75 -4.10
N PHE A 208 11.68 -9.60 -4.35
CA PHE A 208 11.98 -8.73 -5.49
C PHE A 208 12.60 -7.40 -5.06
N LYS A 209 12.15 -6.84 -3.92
CA LYS A 209 12.59 -5.54 -3.40
C LYS A 209 12.59 -5.53 -1.88
N ASN A 210 13.73 -5.21 -1.28
CA ASN A 210 13.93 -5.32 0.16
C ASN A 210 14.02 -3.96 0.88
N ASP A 211 13.19 -3.01 0.47
CA ASP A 211 13.22 -1.62 0.94
C ASP A 211 11.91 -1.14 1.58
N LEU A 212 10.86 -1.96 1.65
CA LEU A 212 9.54 -1.54 2.15
C LEU A 212 9.58 -0.91 3.55
N PHE A 213 10.45 -1.43 4.41
CA PHE A 213 10.56 -1.01 5.81
C PHE A 213 11.76 -0.09 6.08
N SER A 214 12.35 0.53 5.04
CA SER A 214 13.50 1.44 5.19
C SER A 214 13.20 2.66 6.08
N ASP A 215 11.92 3.01 6.21
CA ASP A 215 11.44 4.23 6.85
C ASP A 215 10.34 3.95 7.90
N ILE A 216 10.38 2.78 8.55
CA ILE A 216 9.39 2.40 9.57
C ILE A 216 9.40 3.37 10.76
N LEU A 217 10.57 3.88 11.17
CA LEU A 217 10.73 4.94 12.19
C LEU A 217 10.80 6.36 11.60
N SER A 218 10.15 6.60 10.46
CA SER A 218 10.08 7.95 9.89
C SER A 218 9.25 8.91 10.75
N PRO A 219 9.47 10.24 10.64
CA PRO A 219 8.66 11.22 11.37
C PRO A 219 7.16 11.10 11.15
N LYS A 220 6.74 10.74 9.93
CA LYS A 220 5.33 10.49 9.63
C LYS A 220 4.75 9.38 10.51
N ASN A 221 5.45 8.26 10.62
CA ASN A 221 4.96 7.09 11.36
C ASN A 221 5.01 7.33 12.87
N VAL A 222 6.08 7.98 13.35
CA VAL A 222 6.21 8.40 14.76
C VAL A 222 5.05 9.32 15.15
N THR A 223 4.76 10.34 14.35
CA THR A 223 3.63 11.24 14.60
C THR A 223 2.29 10.50 14.58
N LEU A 224 2.09 9.56 13.64
CA LEU A 224 0.86 8.76 13.59
C LEU A 224 0.66 7.95 14.89
N ILE A 225 1.68 7.22 15.32
CA ILE A 225 1.62 6.39 16.53
C ILE A 225 1.37 7.27 17.77
N ASN A 226 2.02 8.43 17.82
CA ASN A 226 1.90 9.39 18.92
C ASN A 226 0.54 10.13 18.98
N GLN A 227 -0.36 9.93 18.01
CA GLN A 227 -1.73 10.46 18.06
C GLN A 227 -2.66 9.63 18.95
N CYS A 228 -2.29 8.39 19.28
CA CYS A 228 -3.09 7.57 20.19
C CYS A 228 -3.07 8.17 21.60
N LYS A 229 -4.17 8.10 22.35
CA LYS A 229 -4.17 8.59 23.75
C LYS A 229 -3.45 7.66 24.72
N ASP A 230 -3.42 6.37 24.39
CA ASP A 230 -2.78 5.34 25.20
C ASP A 230 -1.38 5.05 24.64
N HIS A 231 -0.43 5.92 25.01
CA HIS A 231 0.94 5.89 24.52
C HIS A 231 1.65 4.58 24.88
N GLU A 232 1.56 4.14 26.14
CA GLU A 232 2.25 2.92 26.58
C GLU A 232 1.81 1.71 25.77
N ARG A 233 0.50 1.50 25.63
CA ARG A 233 -0.03 0.37 24.86
C ARG A 233 0.40 0.43 23.39
N VAL A 234 0.22 1.57 22.73
CA VAL A 234 0.48 1.66 21.28
C VAL A 234 1.96 1.48 20.95
N TRP A 235 2.85 2.05 21.76
CA TRP A 235 4.30 1.92 21.55
C TRP A 235 4.78 0.52 21.88
N LYS A 236 4.20 -0.15 22.89
CA LYS A 236 4.45 -1.57 23.16
C LYS A 236 3.97 -2.47 22.03
N ASP A 237 2.79 -2.20 21.49
CA ASP A 237 2.27 -2.95 20.34
C ASP A 237 3.12 -2.70 19.09
N PHE A 238 3.54 -1.47 18.83
CA PHE A 238 4.48 -1.20 17.74
C PHE A 238 5.81 -1.92 17.93
N ALA A 239 6.36 -1.96 19.14
CA ALA A 239 7.56 -2.73 19.46
C ALA A 239 7.40 -4.23 19.17
N ARG A 240 6.26 -4.82 19.57
CA ARG A 240 5.92 -6.22 19.26
C ARG A 240 5.88 -6.45 17.76
N PHE A 241 5.27 -5.54 17.01
CA PHE A 241 5.18 -5.63 15.55
C PHE A 241 6.57 -5.60 14.89
N VAL A 242 7.45 -4.69 15.30
CA VAL A 242 8.83 -4.62 14.78
C VAL A 242 9.60 -5.90 15.08
N ALA A 243 9.55 -6.39 16.32
CA ALA A 243 10.21 -7.64 16.72
C ALA A 243 9.69 -8.84 15.90
N PHE A 244 8.39 -8.87 15.62
CA PHE A 244 7.78 -9.89 14.76
C PHE A 244 8.27 -9.78 13.31
N LEU A 245 8.37 -8.58 12.74
CA LEU A 245 8.90 -8.40 11.37
C LEU A 245 10.36 -8.86 11.22
N ILE A 246 11.18 -8.65 12.25
CA ILE A 246 12.58 -9.12 12.27
C ILE A 246 12.62 -10.65 12.38
N HIS A 247 11.82 -11.23 13.27
CA HIS A 247 11.73 -12.69 13.41
C HIS A 247 11.31 -13.38 12.09
N GLU A 248 10.34 -12.79 11.38
CA GLU A 248 9.85 -13.28 10.09
C GLU A 248 10.76 -12.96 8.89
N ASN A 249 11.95 -12.38 9.15
CA ASN A 249 12.93 -11.95 8.14
C ASN A 249 12.38 -10.98 7.08
N VAL A 250 11.35 -10.23 7.43
CA VAL A 250 10.76 -9.18 6.57
C VAL A 250 11.47 -7.85 6.78
N LEU A 251 11.90 -7.57 8.01
CA LEU A 251 12.74 -6.42 8.36
C LEU A 251 14.13 -6.91 8.77
N ILE A 252 15.17 -6.40 8.11
CA ILE A 252 16.55 -6.71 8.48
C ILE A 252 16.93 -5.92 9.75
N CYS A 253 17.49 -6.61 10.75
CA CYS A 253 17.91 -5.99 12.01
C CYS A 253 18.87 -4.80 11.81
N ASP A 254 19.91 -4.94 10.98
CA ASP A 254 20.88 -3.86 10.68
C ASP A 254 20.21 -2.61 10.05
N LYS A 255 19.13 -2.81 9.28
CA LYS A 255 18.35 -1.70 8.71
C LYS A 255 17.53 -1.00 9.77
N PHE A 256 16.96 -1.76 10.71
CA PHE A 256 16.27 -1.19 11.86
C PHE A 256 17.24 -0.43 12.78
N GLU A 257 18.44 -0.98 13.00
CA GLU A 257 19.52 -0.32 13.75
C GLU A 257 19.88 1.06 13.17
N THR A 258 20.06 1.10 11.85
CA THR A 258 20.35 2.34 11.13
C THR A 258 19.24 3.37 11.34
N GLN A 259 17.98 2.94 11.36
CA GLN A 259 16.83 3.80 11.58
C GLN A 259 16.75 4.33 13.01
N CYS A 260 16.95 3.49 14.03
CA CYS A 260 17.03 3.94 15.42
C CYS A 260 18.15 4.98 15.61
N THR A 261 19.33 4.73 15.03
CA THR A 261 20.46 5.66 15.07
C THR A 261 20.12 6.98 14.37
N ALA A 262 19.47 6.92 13.21
CA ALA A 262 19.03 8.11 12.48
C ALA A 262 17.92 8.88 13.23
N PHE A 263 17.08 8.19 14.00
CA PHE A 263 16.06 8.77 14.85
C PHE A 263 16.69 9.63 15.95
N PHE A 264 17.64 9.07 16.73
CA PHE A 264 18.31 9.80 17.83
C PHE A 264 19.22 10.95 17.39
N ARG A 265 19.58 11.02 16.10
CA ARG A 265 20.34 12.16 15.54
C ARG A 265 19.48 13.39 15.26
N LYS A 266 18.16 13.26 15.29
CA LYS A 266 17.21 14.35 15.04
C LYS A 266 16.73 14.93 16.37
N GLU A 267 16.31 16.19 16.33
CA GLU A 267 15.65 16.83 17.45
C GLU A 267 14.19 16.37 17.52
N TRP A 268 13.75 15.96 18.71
CA TRP A 268 12.40 15.50 19.00
C TRP A 268 11.92 16.12 20.31
N GLU A 269 10.60 16.22 20.46
CA GLU A 269 9.99 16.57 21.74
C GLU A 269 10.29 15.50 22.79
N GLU A 270 10.47 15.92 24.04
CA GLU A 270 10.85 15.03 25.15
C GLU A 270 9.87 13.86 25.31
N GLY A 271 8.57 14.11 25.17
CA GLY A 271 7.55 13.05 25.26
C GLY A 271 7.70 11.99 24.16
N VAL A 272 8.07 12.38 22.95
CA VAL A 272 8.31 11.46 21.84
C VAL A 272 9.57 10.62 22.10
N LEU A 273 10.63 11.23 22.63
CA LEU A 273 11.86 10.51 23.00
C LEU A 273 11.57 9.45 24.08
N LYS A 274 10.86 9.81 25.15
CA LYS A 274 10.47 8.87 26.22
C LYS A 274 9.66 7.69 25.67
N ASN A 275 8.68 7.98 24.82
CA ASN A 275 7.85 6.96 24.17
C ASN A 275 8.66 6.01 23.26
N VAL A 276 9.61 6.53 22.50
CA VAL A 276 10.47 5.69 21.64
C VAL A 276 11.46 4.87 22.47
N CYS A 277 12.03 5.42 23.53
CA CYS A 277 12.87 4.65 24.46
C CYS A 277 12.08 3.52 25.13
N TYR A 278 10.83 3.78 25.54
CA TYR A 278 9.91 2.75 26.03
C TYR A 278 9.62 1.68 24.97
N CYS A 279 9.37 2.08 23.72
CA CYS A 279 9.21 1.16 22.60
C CYS A 279 10.46 0.28 22.39
N ILE A 280 11.65 0.87 22.47
CA ILE A 280 12.92 0.16 22.30
C ILE A 280 13.10 -0.89 23.39
N LYS A 281 12.81 -0.55 24.65
CA LYS A 281 12.88 -1.51 25.77
C LYS A 281 12.03 -2.74 25.53
N HIS A 282 10.75 -2.54 25.17
CA HIS A 282 9.86 -3.64 24.86
C HIS A 282 10.25 -4.39 23.58
N PHE A 283 10.82 -3.69 22.59
CA PHE A 283 11.34 -4.35 21.40
C PHE A 283 12.46 -5.33 21.77
N VAL A 284 13.39 -4.93 22.65
CA VAL A 284 14.46 -5.80 23.14
C VAL A 284 13.89 -7.02 23.88
N GLU A 285 12.86 -6.85 24.71
CA GLU A 285 12.16 -7.96 25.37
C GLU A 285 11.52 -8.93 24.35
N PHE A 286 10.71 -8.42 23.42
CA PHE A 286 10.04 -9.25 22.42
C PHE A 286 11.03 -9.92 21.45
N HIS A 287 12.12 -9.24 21.10
CA HIS A 287 13.18 -9.82 20.27
C HIS A 287 13.85 -11.01 20.96
N LYS A 288 14.09 -10.93 22.29
CA LYS A 288 14.58 -12.07 23.07
C LYS A 288 13.57 -13.22 23.10
N GLU A 289 12.30 -12.93 23.34
CA GLU A 289 11.24 -13.94 23.37
C GLU A 289 11.12 -14.68 22.04
N ASN A 290 11.34 -13.99 20.93
CA ASN A 290 11.33 -14.54 19.57
C ASN A 290 12.64 -15.26 19.18
N GLY A 291 13.57 -15.47 20.12
CA GLY A 291 14.84 -16.17 19.90
C GLY A 291 15.91 -15.35 19.18
N GLY A 292 15.78 -14.02 19.18
CA GLY A 292 16.72 -13.10 18.54
C GLY A 292 18.07 -13.02 19.26
N ASP A 293 19.13 -12.80 18.48
CA ASP A 293 20.50 -12.66 19.01
C ASP A 293 20.70 -11.33 19.74
N PHE A 294 21.51 -11.37 20.80
CA PHE A 294 21.87 -10.24 21.65
C PHE A 294 23.12 -9.54 21.13
N THR A 295 22.98 -8.88 19.97
CA THR A 295 24.09 -8.16 19.35
C THR A 295 24.48 -6.91 20.16
N LYS A 296 25.68 -6.38 19.90
CA LYS A 296 26.18 -5.14 20.54
C LYS A 296 25.19 -3.97 20.40
N PHE A 297 24.46 -3.91 19.30
CA PHE A 297 23.44 -2.90 19.08
C PHE A 297 22.23 -3.07 19.99
N ILE A 298 21.74 -4.30 20.18
CA ILE A 298 20.65 -4.59 21.12
C ILE A 298 21.05 -4.19 22.55
N MET A 299 22.31 -4.44 22.95
CA MET A 299 22.83 -3.96 24.23
C MET A 299 22.89 -2.43 24.33
N LEU A 300 23.27 -1.75 23.25
CA LEU A 300 23.28 -0.28 23.19
C LEU A 300 21.86 0.29 23.29
N LEU A 301 20.90 -0.33 22.61
CA LEU A 301 19.48 0.04 22.70
C LEU A 301 18.92 -0.14 24.10
N ASP A 302 19.27 -1.23 24.79
CA ASP A 302 18.89 -1.49 26.18
C ASP A 302 19.45 -0.38 27.10
N PHE A 303 20.74 -0.04 26.94
CA PHE A 303 21.38 1.05 27.68
C PHE A 303 20.75 2.42 27.41
N LEU A 304 20.46 2.74 26.14
CA LEU A 304 19.80 4.00 25.77
C LEU A 304 18.39 4.07 26.34
N ALA A 305 17.65 2.97 26.29
CA ALA A 305 16.30 2.92 26.83
C ALA A 305 16.30 3.20 28.34
N ASP A 306 17.23 2.60 29.10
CA ASP A 306 17.33 2.83 30.55
C ASP A 306 17.79 4.26 30.90
N SER A 307 18.65 4.88 30.07
CA SER A 307 19.18 6.23 30.33
C SER A 307 18.14 7.36 30.20
N PHE A 308 17.04 7.12 29.50
CA PHE A 308 15.98 8.12 29.24
C PHE A 308 14.69 7.89 30.05
N ILE A 309 14.62 6.84 30.86
CA ILE A 309 13.48 6.56 31.76
C ILE A 309 13.60 7.36 33.08
N ASP A 310 14.81 7.77 33.45
CA ASP A 310 15.11 8.47 34.72
C ASP A 310 15.19 10.02 34.60
N ILE A 311 14.73 10.59 33.47
CA ILE A 311 14.57 12.05 33.26
C ILE A 311 13.08 12.37 33.25
#